data_AF-A0ABD6QRK5-F1
#
_entry.id   AF-A0ABD6QRK5-F1
#
_cell.length_a   1.000
_cell.length_b   1.000
_cell.length_c   1.000
_cell.angle_alpha   90.00
_cell.angle_beta   90.00
_cell.angle_gamma   90.00
#
_symmetry.space_group_name_H-M   'P 1'
#
loop_
_entity.id
_entity.type
_entity.pdbx_description
1 polymer ?
#
loop_
_entity_poly.entity_id
_entity_poly.type
_entity_poly.pdbx_seq_one_letter_code
_entity_poly.pdbx_strand_id
1 'polypeptide(L)'
;MRWIYVAGAASVAATILSDIWISVDYGINANIALLCIAGLAVTFAALYACRSRWWTNRIGKVYLAKSLILALVLVQAVVSVWWQDDYPGRQIIRFIIYSLGAVAYVPMLASLWREQQRDRKGRDVVPRR
;
A
#
# COMPACT_ATOMS: atom_id res chain seq x y z
N MET A 1 -6.42 -19.89 -2.60
CA MET A 1 -5.68 -18.65 -2.26
C MET A 1 -4.19 -18.69 -2.63
N ARG A 2 -3.40 -19.73 -2.28
CA ARG A 2 -1.98 -19.84 -2.69
C ARG A 2 -1.76 -19.72 -4.21
N TRP A 3 -2.67 -20.28 -5.00
CA TRP A 3 -2.63 -20.24 -6.46
C TRP A 3 -2.65 -18.83 -7.09
N ILE A 4 -3.23 -17.82 -6.42
CA ILE A 4 -3.27 -16.44 -6.93
C ILE A 4 -1.89 -15.79 -6.78
N TYR A 5 -1.20 -16.04 -5.67
CA TYR A 5 0.18 -15.58 -5.47
C TYR A 5 1.15 -16.29 -6.42
N VAL A 6 0.94 -17.59 -6.66
CA VAL A 6 1.74 -18.35 -7.63
C VAL A 6 1.48 -17.85 -9.04
N ALA A 7 0.23 -17.53 -9.41
CA ALA A 7 -0.09 -16.97 -10.72
C ALA A 7 0.51 -15.56 -10.91
N GLY A 8 0.49 -14.70 -9.88
CA GLY A 8 1.13 -13.38 -9.94
C GLY A 8 2.65 -13.46 -9.97
N ALA A 9 3.25 -14.35 -9.18
CA ALA A 9 4.69 -14.61 -9.24
C ALA A 9 5.11 -15.21 -10.59
N ALA A 10 4.30 -16.12 -11.14
CA ALA A 10 4.51 -16.71 -12.45
C ALA A 10 4.35 -15.69 -13.57
N SER A 11 3.43 -14.72 -13.46
CA SER A 11 3.31 -13.65 -14.45
C SER A 11 4.52 -12.74 -14.43
N VAL A 12 5.01 -12.35 -13.25
CA VAL A 12 6.25 -11.56 -13.12
C VAL A 12 7.45 -12.33 -13.68
N ALA A 13 7.58 -13.61 -13.33
CA ALA A 13 8.65 -14.47 -13.84
C ALA A 13 8.56 -14.69 -15.36
N ALA A 14 7.35 -14.84 -15.91
CA ALA A 14 7.12 -14.98 -17.35
C ALA A 14 7.46 -13.68 -18.10
N THR A 15 7.15 -12.51 -17.56
CA THR A 15 7.55 -11.22 -18.14
C THR A 15 9.07 -11.09 -18.17
N ILE A 16 9.77 -11.50 -17.11
CA ILE A 16 11.24 -11.50 -17.06
C ILE A 16 11.83 -12.53 -18.05
N LEU A 17 11.24 -13.73 -18.16
CA LEU A 17 11.70 -14.76 -19.10
C LEU A 17 11.44 -14.38 -20.57
N SER A 18 10.38 -13.62 -20.84
CA SER A 18 10.02 -13.16 -22.18
C SER A 18 11.05 -12.19 -22.78
N ASP A 19 11.85 -11.53 -21.94
CA ASP A 19 12.94 -10.62 -22.35
C ASP A 19 14.06 -11.34 -23.11
N ILE A 20 14.16 -12.67 -22.99
CA ILE A 20 15.15 -13.47 -23.72
C ILE A 20 14.80 -13.54 -25.23
N TRP A 21 13.52 -13.32 -25.61
CA TRP A 21 13.03 -13.55 -26.98
C TRP A 21 12.39 -12.32 -27.64
N ILE A 22 11.90 -11.33 -26.89
CA ILE A 22 11.22 -10.13 -27.41
C ILE A 22 11.82 -8.92 -26.71
N SER A 23 12.16 -7.85 -27.46
CA SER A 23 12.54 -6.56 -26.87
C SER A 23 11.33 -5.98 -26.13
N VAL A 24 11.22 -6.27 -24.83
CA VAL A 24 10.09 -5.86 -23.99
C VAL A 24 10.27 -4.40 -23.57
N ASP A 25 9.27 -3.57 -23.82
CA ASP A 25 9.25 -2.21 -23.29
C ASP A 25 8.90 -2.23 -21.79
N TYR A 26 9.95 -2.26 -20.97
CA TYR A 26 9.86 -2.28 -19.52
C TYR A 26 9.05 -1.12 -18.94
N GLY A 27 9.01 0.03 -19.61
CA GLY A 27 8.25 1.19 -19.16
C GLY A 27 6.75 0.92 -19.15
N ILE A 28 6.22 0.42 -20.26
CA ILE A 28 4.79 0.11 -20.40
C ILE A 28 4.36 -0.98 -19.42
N ASN A 29 5.16 -2.04 -19.27
CA ASN A 29 4.85 -3.13 -18.34
C ASN A 29 4.85 -2.68 -16.88
N ALA A 30 5.80 -1.83 -16.47
CA ALA A 30 5.81 -1.24 -15.14
C ALA A 30 4.58 -0.36 -14.90
N ASN A 31 4.15 0.42 -15.89
CA ASN A 31 2.97 1.30 -15.80
C ASN A 31 1.66 0.51 -15.67
N ILE A 32 1.55 -0.62 -16.38
CA ILE A 32 0.41 -1.54 -16.26
C ILE A 32 0.41 -2.21 -14.88
N ALA A 33 1.56 -2.70 -14.41
CA ALA A 33 1.67 -3.27 -13.07
C ALA A 33 1.30 -2.25 -11.98
N LEU A 34 1.72 -0.99 -12.15
CA LEU A 34 1.34 0.13 -11.27
C LEU A 34 -0.18 0.37 -11.28
N LEU A 35 -0.82 0.33 -12.44
CA LEU A 35 -2.28 0.44 -12.56
C LEU A 35 -2.99 -0.71 -11.84
N CYS A 36 -2.49 -1.95 -11.99
CA CYS A 36 -3.05 -3.12 -11.32
C CYS A 36 -2.95 -3.02 -9.80
N ILE A 37 -1.78 -2.69 -9.25
CA ILE A 37 -1.60 -2.57 -7.79
C ILE A 37 -2.42 -1.39 -7.22
N ALA A 38 -2.53 -0.28 -7.96
CA ALA A 38 -3.38 0.84 -7.57
C ALA A 38 -4.86 0.42 -7.49
N GLY A 39 -5.36 -0.28 -8.52
CA GLY A 39 -6.72 -0.82 -8.54
C GLY A 39 -6.99 -1.75 -7.37
N LEU A 40 -6.11 -2.72 -7.13
CA LEU A 40 -6.23 -3.65 -6.00
C LEU A 40 -6.20 -2.92 -4.64
N ALA A 41 -5.32 -1.94 -4.47
CA ALA A 41 -5.22 -1.15 -3.24
C ALA A 41 -6.50 -0.33 -2.99
N VAL A 42 -7.06 0.30 -4.03
CA VAL A 42 -8.32 1.04 -3.96
C VAL A 42 -9.48 0.12 -3.63
N THR A 43 -9.61 -1.01 -4.33
CA THR A 43 -10.67 -2.00 -4.06
C THR A 43 -10.56 -2.52 -2.64
N PHE A 44 -9.36 -2.85 -2.18
CA PHE A 44 -9.13 -3.29 -0.81
C PHE A 44 -9.52 -2.23 0.21
N ALA A 45 -9.06 -0.99 0.03
CA ALA A 45 -9.38 0.11 0.93
C ALA A 45 -10.89 0.40 0.96
N ALA A 46 -11.57 0.37 -0.19
CA ALA A 46 -13.02 0.59 -0.29
C ALA A 46 -13.81 -0.55 0.37
N LEU A 47 -13.47 -1.81 0.07
CA LEU A 47 -14.11 -2.97 0.72
C LEU A 47 -13.88 -2.95 2.23
N TYR A 48 -12.67 -2.63 2.67
CA TYR A 48 -12.34 -2.54 4.09
C TYR A 48 -13.08 -1.38 4.77
N ALA A 49 -13.17 -0.21 4.12
CA ALA A 49 -13.90 0.96 4.63
C ALA A 49 -15.41 0.70 4.75
N CYS A 50 -16.02 0.06 3.75
CA CYS A 50 -17.47 -0.15 3.71
C CYS A 50 -17.93 -1.37 4.50
N ARG A 51 -17.13 -2.46 4.51
CA ARG A 51 -17.57 -3.76 5.06
C ARG A 51 -16.94 -4.10 6.40
N SER A 52 -15.77 -3.55 6.72
CA SER A 52 -15.13 -3.81 8.02
C SER A 52 -15.67 -2.86 9.08
N ARG A 53 -15.89 -3.35 10.30
CA ARG A 53 -16.18 -2.48 11.46
C ARG A 53 -14.89 -1.83 11.98
N TRP A 54 -14.20 -1.09 11.11
CA TRP A 54 -12.92 -0.45 11.40
C TRP A 54 -13.01 0.53 12.57
N TRP A 55 -14.19 1.07 12.85
CA TRP A 55 -14.47 1.93 14.00
C TRP A 55 -14.39 1.22 15.35
N THR A 56 -14.58 -0.11 15.40
CA THR A 56 -14.68 -0.87 16.66
C THR A 56 -13.31 -1.17 17.28
N ASN A 57 -12.27 -1.33 16.45
CA ASN A 57 -10.91 -1.62 16.92
C ASN A 57 -9.94 -0.50 16.55
N ARG A 58 -9.11 -0.06 17.52
CA ARG A 58 -8.10 1.00 17.30
C ARG A 58 -7.11 0.62 16.19
N ILE A 59 -6.69 -0.64 16.14
CA ILE A 59 -5.85 -1.20 15.07
C ILE A 59 -6.57 -1.13 13.72
N GLY A 60 -7.88 -1.34 13.69
CA GLY A 60 -8.69 -1.29 12.47
C GLY A 60 -8.70 0.10 11.82
N LYS A 61 -8.83 1.17 12.62
CA LYS A 61 -8.73 2.56 12.14
C LYS A 61 -7.38 2.87 11.52
N VAL A 62 -6.32 2.46 12.21
CA VAL A 62 -4.93 2.67 11.78
C VAL A 62 -4.64 1.93 10.47
N TYR A 63 -5.12 0.69 10.35
CA TYR A 63 -4.97 -0.12 9.15
C TYR A 63 -5.76 0.45 7.95
N LEU A 64 -6.98 0.96 8.18
CA LEU A 64 -7.75 1.66 7.15
C LEU A 64 -7.03 2.93 6.69
N ALA A 65 -6.57 3.76 7.62
CA ALA A 65 -5.86 5.01 7.29
C ALA A 65 -4.62 4.73 6.43
N LYS A 66 -3.80 3.74 6.82
CA LYS A 66 -2.66 3.29 6.03
C LYS A 66 -3.07 2.82 4.63
N SER A 67 -4.12 2.02 4.52
CA SER A 67 -4.58 1.47 3.23
C SER A 67 -5.13 2.56 2.31
N LEU A 68 -5.85 3.54 2.85
CA LEU A 68 -6.35 4.70 2.10
C LEU A 68 -5.21 5.59 1.60
N ILE A 69 -4.23 5.90 2.46
CA ILE A 69 -3.06 6.70 2.07
C ILE A 69 -2.27 5.97 0.98
N LEU A 70 -2.06 4.67 1.12
CA LEU A 70 -1.38 3.87 0.09
C LEU A 70 -2.15 3.90 -1.23
N ALA A 71 -3.46 3.72 -1.20
CA ALA A 71 -4.31 3.79 -2.39
C ALA A 71 -4.23 5.17 -3.05
N LEU A 72 -4.29 6.26 -2.29
CA LEU A 72 -4.16 7.62 -2.80
C LEU A 72 -2.80 7.88 -3.46
N VAL A 73 -1.71 7.44 -2.83
CA VAL A 73 -0.35 7.55 -3.39
C VAL A 73 -0.24 6.77 -4.70
N LEU A 74 -0.77 5.55 -4.75
CA LEU A 74 -0.72 4.72 -5.96
C LEU A 74 -1.58 5.31 -7.09
N VAL A 75 -2.76 5.83 -6.77
CA VAL A 75 -3.61 6.54 -7.76
C VAL A 75 -2.88 7.79 -8.29
N GLN A 76 -2.24 8.57 -7.42
CA GLN A 76 -1.45 9.72 -7.86
C GLN A 76 -0.29 9.29 -8.76
N ALA A 77 0.40 8.20 -8.42
CA ALA A 77 1.49 7.65 -9.24
C ALA A 77 0.98 7.19 -10.61
N VAL A 78 -0.15 6.49 -10.69
CA VAL A 78 -0.79 6.11 -11.96
C VAL A 78 -1.11 7.34 -12.79
N VAL A 79 -1.83 8.31 -12.22
CA VAL A 79 -2.17 9.55 -12.94
C VAL A 79 -0.90 10.27 -13.40
N SER A 80 0.15 10.28 -12.57
CA SER A 80 1.41 10.94 -12.89
C SER A 80 2.15 10.35 -14.08
N VAL A 81 2.01 9.04 -14.29
CA VAL A 81 2.71 8.28 -15.33
C VAL A 81 1.95 8.28 -16.65
N TRP A 82 0.62 8.18 -16.57
CA TRP A 82 -0.25 8.16 -17.76
C TRP A 82 -0.56 9.57 -18.28
N TRP A 83 -0.55 10.57 -17.41
CA TRP A 83 -0.69 11.98 -17.79
C TRP A 83 0.71 12.58 -17.89
N GLN A 84 1.28 12.66 -19.09
CA GLN A 84 2.66 13.14 -19.30
C GLN A 84 2.80 14.65 -19.14
N ASP A 85 1.74 15.41 -19.43
CA ASP A 85 1.73 16.87 -19.25
C ASP A 85 1.62 17.26 -17.77
N ASP A 86 2.16 18.42 -17.42
CA ASP A 86 2.05 18.98 -16.07
C ASP A 86 0.59 19.38 -15.80
N TYR A 87 -0.23 18.41 -15.36
CA TYR A 87 -1.63 18.68 -15.06
C TYR A 87 -1.72 19.69 -13.91
N PRO A 88 -2.62 20.68 -14.01
CA PRO A 88 -2.70 21.76 -13.05
C PRO A 88 -2.95 21.19 -11.64
N GLY A 89 -2.10 21.59 -10.68
CA GLY A 89 -2.19 21.15 -9.29
C GLY A 89 -1.46 19.84 -8.96
N ARG A 90 -0.72 19.21 -9.89
CA ARG A 90 0.11 18.01 -9.62
C ARG A 90 0.97 18.14 -8.37
N GLN A 91 1.69 19.25 -8.23
CA GLN A 91 2.60 19.48 -7.10
C GLN A 91 1.84 19.67 -5.78
N ILE A 92 0.70 20.38 -5.82
CA ILE A 92 -0.15 20.62 -4.64
C ILE A 92 -0.77 19.30 -4.16
N ILE A 93 -1.32 18.49 -5.08
CA ILE A 93 -1.92 17.19 -4.75
C ILE A 93 -0.86 16.25 -4.16
N ARG A 94 0.33 16.18 -4.78
CA ARG A 94 1.45 15.39 -4.26
C ARG A 94 1.86 15.84 -2.86
N PHE A 95 2.00 17.15 -2.65
CA PHE A 95 2.34 17.70 -1.34
C PHE A 95 1.29 17.36 -0.28
N ILE A 96 0.00 17.48 -0.59
CA ILE A 96 -1.11 17.15 0.31
C ILE A 96 -1.08 15.66 0.66
N ILE A 97 -1.00 14.78 -0.33
CA ILE A 97 -1.00 13.32 -0.10
C ILE A 97 0.21 12.90 0.73
N TYR A 98 1.40 13.42 0.43
CA TYR A 98 2.63 13.04 1.13
C TYR A 98 2.67 13.60 2.55
N SER A 99 2.21 14.84 2.74
CA SER A 99 2.12 15.45 4.07
C SER A 99 1.05 14.75 4.93
N LEU A 100 -0.12 14.45 4.35
CA LEU A 100 -1.17 13.68 5.03
C LEU A 100 -0.66 12.29 5.42
N GLY A 101 0.07 11.63 4.51
CA GLY A 101 0.75 10.38 4.77
C GLY A 101 1.69 10.50 5.97
N ALA A 102 2.62 11.45 5.94
CA ALA A 102 3.57 11.67 7.02
C ALA A 102 2.87 11.91 8.37
N VAL A 103 1.90 12.83 8.40
CA VAL A 103 1.14 13.16 9.61
C VAL A 103 0.36 11.96 10.15
N ALA A 104 -0.25 11.15 9.28
CA ALA A 104 -1.00 9.97 9.70
C ALA A 104 -0.10 8.80 10.17
N TYR A 105 1.11 8.68 9.63
CA TYR A 105 2.07 7.65 10.04
C TYR A 105 2.69 7.94 11.42
N VAL A 106 2.83 9.20 11.83
CA VAL A 106 3.36 9.57 13.16
C VAL A 106 2.58 8.93 14.34
N PRO A 107 1.24 9.11 14.47
CA PRO A 107 0.49 8.49 15.56
C PRO A 107 0.41 6.96 15.40
N MET A 108 0.45 6.44 14.17
CA MET A 108 0.49 5.00 13.90
C MET A 108 1.78 4.37 14.45
N LEU A 109 2.93 5.00 14.19
CA LEU A 109 4.22 4.54 14.68
C LEU A 109 4.31 4.66 16.21
N ALA A 110 3.81 5.77 16.77
CA ALA A 110 3.74 5.96 18.22
C ALA A 110 2.84 4.91 18.90
N SER A 111 1.71 4.54 18.28
CA SER A 111 0.84 3.48 18.78
C SER A 111 1.54 2.12 18.78
N LEU A 112 2.19 1.78 17.65
CA LEU A 112 2.93 0.53 17.51
C LEU A 112 4.06 0.42 18.54
N TRP A 113 4.83 1.49 18.71
CA TRP A 113 5.90 1.54 19.71
C TRP A 113 5.34 1.30 21.11
N ARG A 114 4.26 1.99 21.49
CA ARG A 114 3.64 1.83 22.81
C ARG A 114 3.13 0.41 23.06
N GLU A 115 2.52 -0.23 22.05
CA GLU A 115 2.09 -1.63 22.15
C GLU A 115 3.30 -2.57 22.30
N GLN A 116 4.33 -2.44 21.47
CA GLN A 116 5.54 -3.25 21.57
C GLN A 116 6.26 -3.09 22.93
N GLN A 117 6.24 -1.89 23.52
CA GLN A 117 6.86 -1.63 24.81
C GLN A 117 6.07 -2.25 25.98
N ARG A 118 4.74 -2.35 25.86
CA ARG A 118 3.87 -3.04 26.84
C ARG A 118 4.09 -4.55 26.80
N ASP A 119 4.19 -5.12 25.60
CA ASP A 119 4.44 -6.56 25.41
C ASP A 119 5.81 -7.00 25.94
N ARG A 120 6.82 -6.13 25.85
CA ARG A 120 8.15 -6.39 26.43
C ARG A 120 8.08 -6.42 27.96
N LYS A 121 7.46 -5.40 28.58
CA LYS A 121 7.29 -5.34 30.05
C LYS A 121 6.45 -6.49 30.61
N GLY A 122 5.47 -7.00 29.85
CA GLY A 122 4.65 -8.15 30.28
C GLY A 122 5.37 -9.50 30.17
N ARG A 123 6.31 -9.65 29.23
CA ARG A 123 7.10 -10.89 29.06
C ARG A 123 8.14 -11.11 30.16
N ASP A 124 8.64 -10.03 30.74
CA ASP A 124 9.64 -10.10 31.83
C ASP A 124 9.02 -10.53 33.18
N VAL A 125 7.67 -10.57 33.29
CA VAL A 125 6.94 -10.86 34.53
C VAL A 125 6.37 -12.29 34.59
N VAL A 126 6.55 -13.11 33.55
CA VAL A 126 6.17 -14.53 33.58
C VAL A 126 7.40 -15.38 33.92
N PRO A 127 7.61 -15.78 35.19
CA PRO A 127 8.63 -16.78 35.50
C PRO A 127 8.24 -18.08 34.80
N ARG A 128 9.12 -18.60 33.94
CA ARG A 128 9.00 -19.97 33.41
C ARG A 128 8.90 -20.92 34.62
N ARG A 129 7.71 -21.47 34.85
CA ARG A 129 7.51 -22.65 35.69
C ARG A 129 7.48 -23.89 34.79
#